data_AF-A0A6S7I235-F1
#
_entry.id   AF-A0A6S7I235-F1
#
_cell.length_a   1.000
_cell.length_b   1.000
_cell.length_c   1.000
_cell.angle_alpha   90.00
_cell.angle_beta   90.00
_cell.angle_gamma   90.00
#
_symmetry.space_group_name_H-M   'P 1'
#
loop_
_entity.id
_entity.type
_entity.pdbx_description
1 polymer ?
#
loop_
_entity_poly.entity_id
_entity_poly.type
_entity_poly.pdbx_seq_one_letter_code
_entity_poly.pdbx_strand_id
1 'polypeptide(L)'
;MLIQYTKEQVIKCINPIGHVIQYLYRIPGDIRDIFCKLTGFIILIASHVANGPPPVTQMSIAPSPRMASHITTINAEQTYDHIHCHARSQSSVNTPTKKKIRRIINKKDQQIYRLKQRINLKKPNDKSKREAIKILETMLPAKICNFVKSQIDLHANKSKKGNRYSSETKAFSLSLYHISGLAYRVISRFFSLPTKSTLLKWISRMPNCADFTGYAVETIAKKVNTMSAAGKQCIISFDEISLKTNLSYQSNTDELVGLEDYGDGSKSNFLATSAIVFMTRGIVDNWKQPLMNEACNSIIVKEKLVDIIEKVESIGLNVVAVISDIGSNFQKFVKEMGITPENPWFVHGEKKIIFPFDTPHIVKAIRKNLIKYNFYFDKKVASWQDIEALYQMDTKNPIRWCPKLTRQHISPHNFERMKVIFATQVLNHSVSAGLMMAVSGGLLPATAAGTAEFTSKVDEIFDCLNSSTFKNCKELNKPITADSNHCEFIKNTCLFIKQIRVKDPGTGKH
;
A
#
# COMPACT_ATOMS: atom_id res chain seq x y z
N MET A 1 32.75 13.74 -29.81
CA MET A 1 31.61 14.65 -30.10
C MET A 1 30.24 13.98 -30.07
N LEU A 2 29.97 12.87 -30.78
CA LEU A 2 28.67 12.16 -30.69
C LEU A 2 28.35 11.67 -29.27
N ILE A 3 29.35 11.11 -28.59
CA ILE A 3 29.26 10.64 -27.19
C ILE A 3 28.97 11.79 -26.21
N GLN A 4 29.46 13.00 -26.49
CA GLN A 4 29.24 14.19 -25.67
C GLN A 4 27.80 14.75 -25.79
N TYR A 5 27.17 14.60 -26.96
CA TYR A 5 25.80 15.05 -27.18
C TYR A 5 24.77 14.07 -26.58
N THR A 6 25.03 12.77 -26.66
CA THR A 6 24.28 11.76 -25.90
C THR A 6 24.48 11.92 -24.40
N LYS A 7 25.69 12.27 -23.94
CA LYS A 7 25.95 12.67 -22.54
C LYS A 7 25.05 13.84 -22.13
N GLU A 8 24.97 14.92 -22.89
CA GLU A 8 24.13 16.08 -22.54
C GLU A 8 22.62 15.78 -22.54
N GLN A 9 22.13 14.95 -23.46
CA GLN A 9 20.72 14.54 -23.52
C GLN A 9 20.35 13.61 -22.36
N VAL A 10 21.23 12.67 -22.03
CA VAL A 10 21.09 11.76 -20.88
C VAL A 10 21.21 12.55 -19.56
N ILE A 11 22.17 13.48 -19.44
CA ILE A 11 22.32 14.37 -18.28
C ILE A 11 21.11 15.31 -18.14
N LYS A 12 20.53 15.81 -19.23
CA LYS A 12 19.27 16.60 -19.17
C LYS A 12 18.05 15.77 -18.74
N CYS A 13 18.02 14.47 -19.04
CA CYS A 13 16.99 13.55 -18.55
C CYS A 13 17.24 13.11 -17.09
N ILE A 14 18.49 13.09 -16.63
CA ILE A 14 18.91 12.59 -15.31
C ILE A 14 19.01 13.71 -14.24
N ASN A 15 19.46 14.92 -14.59
CA ASN A 15 19.60 16.05 -13.66
C ASN A 15 18.33 16.39 -12.86
N PRO A 16 17.11 16.28 -13.42
CA PRO A 16 15.90 16.52 -12.64
C PRO A 16 15.67 15.45 -11.55
N ILE A 17 16.22 14.24 -11.71
CA ILE A 17 16.10 13.13 -10.75
C ILE A 17 17.00 13.37 -9.53
N GLY A 18 18.14 14.05 -9.70
CA GLY A 18 19.02 14.46 -8.60
C GLY A 18 18.37 15.43 -7.60
N HIS A 19 17.50 16.34 -8.08
CA HIS A 19 16.72 17.23 -7.21
C HIS A 19 15.60 16.52 -6.46
N VAL A 20 15.14 15.36 -6.94
CA VAL A 20 14.14 14.52 -6.23
C VAL A 20 14.77 13.89 -4.97
N ILE A 21 16.11 13.71 -4.93
CA ILE A 21 16.86 13.13 -3.80
C ILE A 21 16.70 13.94 -2.51
N GLN A 22 16.64 15.28 -2.59
CA GLN A 22 16.40 16.12 -1.40
C GLN A 22 14.97 15.99 -0.84
N TYR A 23 14.00 15.55 -1.65
CA TYR A 23 12.61 15.34 -1.23
C TYR A 23 12.30 13.89 -0.81
N LEU A 24 13.20 12.94 -1.09
CA LEU A 24 13.02 11.51 -0.83
C LEU A 24 13.17 11.11 0.65
N TYR A 25 13.73 11.97 1.51
CA TYR A 25 13.86 11.73 2.95
C TYR A 25 12.52 11.78 3.74
N ARG A 26 11.38 12.01 3.07
CA ARG A 26 10.04 12.07 3.69
C ARG A 26 9.07 10.97 3.25
N ILE A 27 9.52 9.95 2.52
CA ILE A 27 8.65 8.94 1.90
C ILE A 27 8.84 7.56 2.58
N PRO A 28 7.76 6.74 2.77
CA PRO A 28 7.84 5.41 3.39
C PRO A 28 8.82 4.44 2.70
N GLY A 29 9.36 3.50 3.49
CA GLY A 29 10.55 2.69 3.19
C GLY A 29 10.55 1.89 1.87
N ASP A 30 9.41 1.42 1.39
CA ASP A 30 9.34 0.61 0.15
C ASP A 30 9.57 1.44 -1.12
N ILE A 31 9.21 2.73 -1.10
CA ILE A 31 9.45 3.66 -2.22
C ILE A 31 10.91 4.14 -2.19
N ARG A 32 11.48 4.28 -0.98
CA ARG A 32 12.90 4.60 -0.80
C ARG A 32 13.77 3.54 -1.47
N ASP A 33 13.42 2.27 -1.39
CA ASP A 33 14.23 1.19 -1.94
C ASP A 33 14.25 1.17 -3.48
N ILE A 34 13.10 1.46 -4.12
CA ILE A 34 13.00 1.63 -5.59
C ILE A 34 13.79 2.86 -6.05
N PHE A 35 13.68 3.98 -5.33
CA PHE A 35 14.42 5.20 -5.66
C PHE A 35 15.91 5.13 -5.34
N CYS A 36 16.32 4.41 -4.28
CA CYS A 36 17.73 4.11 -3.94
C CYS A 36 18.36 3.22 -5.01
N LYS A 37 17.62 2.23 -5.53
CA LYS A 37 18.05 1.42 -6.68
C LYS A 37 18.16 2.28 -7.94
N LEU A 38 17.21 3.19 -8.19
CA LEU A 38 17.29 4.13 -9.31
C LEU A 38 18.47 5.12 -9.19
N THR A 39 18.75 5.62 -7.99
CA THR A 39 19.82 6.61 -7.74
C THR A 39 21.20 5.98 -7.71
N GLY A 40 21.37 4.80 -7.08
CA GLY A 40 22.60 4.01 -7.18
C GLY A 40 22.93 3.64 -8.63
N PHE A 41 21.90 3.36 -9.43
CA PHE A 41 22.03 3.09 -10.85
C PHE A 41 22.41 4.34 -11.67
N ILE A 42 21.88 5.51 -11.32
CA ILE A 42 22.27 6.80 -11.92
C ILE A 42 23.73 7.16 -11.61
N ILE A 43 24.20 6.91 -10.38
CA ILE A 43 25.60 7.12 -9.98
C ILE A 43 26.52 6.17 -10.74
N LEU A 44 26.11 4.91 -10.94
CA LEU A 44 26.85 3.93 -11.73
C LEU A 44 27.00 4.37 -13.20
N ILE A 45 25.93 4.87 -13.81
CA ILE A 45 25.96 5.44 -15.16
C ILE A 45 26.86 6.68 -15.21
N ALA A 46 26.74 7.61 -14.26
CA ALA A 46 27.57 8.82 -14.20
C ALA A 46 29.06 8.49 -14.04
N SER A 47 29.40 7.47 -13.26
CA SER A 47 30.77 7.00 -13.02
C SER A 47 31.38 6.32 -14.24
N HIS A 48 30.62 5.47 -14.95
CA HIS A 48 31.05 4.87 -16.22
C HIS A 48 31.22 5.89 -17.35
N VAL A 49 30.45 6.97 -17.30
CA VAL A 49 30.46 8.07 -18.26
C VAL A 49 31.64 9.03 -18.02
N ALA A 50 32.26 9.04 -16.84
CA ALA A 50 33.36 9.94 -16.46
C ALA A 50 34.77 9.46 -16.85
N ASN A 51 34.99 8.17 -17.14
CA ASN A 51 36.32 7.63 -17.44
C ASN A 51 36.70 7.80 -18.92
N GLY A 52 37.38 8.91 -19.23
CA GLY A 52 38.20 9.16 -20.43
C GLY A 52 39.37 10.07 -20.05
N PRO A 53 40.53 10.00 -20.73
CA PRO A 53 41.79 10.53 -20.18
C PRO A 53 41.77 12.07 -20.09
N PRO A 54 42.49 12.67 -19.12
CA PRO A 54 42.43 14.11 -18.89
C PRO A 54 43.32 14.85 -19.90
N PRO A 55 42.91 16.02 -20.43
CA PRO A 55 43.85 16.97 -20.95
C PRO A 55 44.28 17.93 -19.84
N VAL A 56 45.59 17.90 -19.58
CA VAL A 56 46.36 18.90 -18.83
C VAL A 56 46.45 20.17 -19.67
N THR A 57 45.99 21.32 -19.18
CA THR A 57 46.74 22.59 -19.25
C THR A 57 46.15 23.64 -18.30
N GLN A 58 47.02 24.23 -17.49
CA GLN A 58 46.79 25.41 -16.64
C GLN A 58 46.52 26.66 -17.48
N MET A 59 45.69 27.57 -16.98
CA MET A 59 46.01 29.01 -16.92
C MET A 59 45.06 29.70 -15.94
N SER A 60 45.67 30.46 -15.03
CA SER A 60 45.08 31.29 -13.98
C SER A 60 44.43 32.57 -14.54
N ILE A 61 43.53 33.19 -13.77
CA ILE A 61 43.59 34.58 -13.27
C ILE A 61 42.39 34.86 -12.35
N ALA A 62 42.66 35.74 -11.37
CA ALA A 62 42.04 36.10 -10.09
C ALA A 62 40.67 36.86 -10.10
N PRO A 63 40.08 37.22 -8.92
CA PRO A 63 38.63 37.43 -8.73
C PRO A 63 38.14 38.89 -8.44
N SER A 64 36.79 39.05 -8.48
CA SER A 64 35.93 40.06 -7.79
C SER A 64 35.73 41.46 -8.44
N PRO A 65 34.70 42.30 -8.12
CA PRO A 65 33.50 42.15 -7.25
C PRO A 65 32.11 42.59 -7.82
N ARG A 66 31.06 42.07 -7.14
CA ARG A 66 29.73 42.64 -6.78
C ARG A 66 29.10 43.78 -7.62
N MET A 67 27.81 43.60 -7.99
CA MET A 67 26.70 44.30 -7.31
C MET A 67 25.33 43.66 -7.60
N ALA A 68 24.49 43.70 -6.58
CA ALA A 68 23.13 43.15 -6.52
C ALA A 68 22.14 43.94 -7.39
N SER A 69 21.08 43.29 -7.86
CA SER A 69 19.71 43.78 -7.67
C SER A 69 18.66 42.82 -8.23
N HIS A 70 17.49 42.96 -7.62
CA HIS A 70 16.28 42.17 -7.64
C HIS A 70 15.79 41.55 -8.94
N ILE A 71 15.37 40.30 -8.81
CA ILE A 71 14.39 39.65 -9.67
C ILE A 71 13.04 40.32 -9.41
N THR A 72 12.46 40.92 -10.44
CA THR A 72 11.01 41.15 -10.51
C THR A 72 10.52 40.62 -11.84
N THR A 73 9.70 39.58 -11.73
CA THR A 73 9.00 38.90 -12.81
C THR A 73 7.97 39.84 -13.43
N ILE A 74 8.08 40.13 -14.73
CA ILE A 74 6.95 40.65 -15.51
C ILE A 74 6.81 39.78 -16.77
N ASN A 75 5.65 39.15 -16.87
CA ASN A 75 5.16 38.42 -18.03
C ASN A 75 5.01 39.37 -19.22
N ALA A 76 5.54 38.99 -20.38
CA ALA A 76 5.29 39.65 -21.65
C ALA A 76 4.65 38.67 -22.64
N GLU A 77 3.38 38.35 -22.39
CA GLU A 77 2.42 38.02 -23.44
C GLU A 77 1.35 39.11 -23.38
N GLN A 78 0.92 39.61 -24.55
CA GLN A 78 0.01 40.75 -24.79
C GLN A 78 0.69 42.11 -24.94
N THR A 79 1.05 42.44 -26.18
CA THR A 79 0.89 43.77 -26.82
C THR A 79 1.52 43.71 -28.22
N TYR A 80 0.82 43.06 -29.15
CA TYR A 80 0.96 43.33 -30.58
C TYR A 80 -0.45 43.61 -31.08
N ASP A 81 -0.93 44.81 -30.79
CA ASP A 81 -1.91 45.50 -31.62
C ASP A 81 -1.97 46.97 -31.17
N HIS A 82 -2.05 47.85 -32.17
CA HIS A 82 -2.14 49.32 -32.09
C HIS A 82 -0.87 50.07 -31.64
N ILE A 83 -0.18 50.66 -32.62
CA ILE A 83 -0.11 52.13 -32.80
C ILE A 83 0.19 52.38 -34.29
N HIS A 84 -0.84 52.78 -35.03
CA HIS A 84 -0.69 53.65 -36.18
C HIS A 84 -0.66 55.07 -35.64
N CYS A 85 0.41 55.83 -35.88
CA CYS A 85 0.28 57.27 -36.01
C CYS A 85 1.33 57.85 -36.95
N HIS A 86 0.88 58.87 -37.67
CA HIS A 86 1.45 59.45 -38.86
C HIS A 86 2.81 60.12 -38.64
N ALA A 87 3.77 59.79 -39.50
CA ALA A 87 4.76 60.74 -39.99
C ALA A 87 5.08 60.40 -41.46
N ARG A 88 4.36 61.06 -42.38
CA ARG A 88 4.86 61.25 -43.74
C ARG A 88 6.06 62.20 -43.64
N SER A 89 7.26 61.66 -43.64
CA SER A 89 8.48 62.44 -43.88
C SER A 89 9.37 61.67 -44.86
N GLN A 90 9.35 62.19 -46.09
CA GLN A 90 10.45 62.30 -47.05
C GLN A 90 11.61 61.30 -46.89
N SER A 91 11.75 60.43 -47.91
CA SER A 91 13.01 59.89 -48.44
C SER A 91 14.27 60.16 -47.61
N SER A 92 14.51 59.38 -46.55
CA SER A 92 15.79 59.46 -45.84
C SER A 92 16.83 58.72 -46.67
N VAL A 93 17.67 59.48 -47.36
CA VAL A 93 18.87 59.06 -48.07
C VAL A 93 19.58 57.93 -47.34
N ASN A 94 20.05 56.98 -48.12
CA ASN A 94 20.67 55.73 -47.72
C ASN A 94 22.02 56.03 -47.03
N THR A 95 21.98 56.53 -45.78
CA THR A 95 23.15 57.00 -45.04
C THR A 95 24.17 55.87 -44.88
N PRO A 96 25.48 56.17 -44.87
CA PRO A 96 26.53 55.16 -44.73
C PRO A 96 26.29 54.24 -43.53
N THR A 97 25.76 54.80 -42.43
CA THR A 97 25.41 54.09 -41.20
C THR A 97 24.24 53.12 -41.38
N LYS A 98 23.13 53.53 -42.04
CA LYS A 98 21.99 52.61 -42.34
C LYS A 98 22.41 51.48 -43.28
N LYS A 99 23.24 51.75 -44.29
CA LYS A 99 23.79 50.71 -45.18
C LYS A 99 24.71 49.74 -44.42
N LYS A 100 25.52 50.25 -43.48
CA LYS A 100 26.39 49.42 -42.63
C LYS A 100 25.58 48.52 -41.70
N ILE A 101 24.52 49.04 -41.08
CA ILE A 101 23.60 48.26 -40.24
C ILE A 101 22.88 47.17 -41.04
N ARG A 102 22.33 47.49 -42.23
CA ARG A 102 21.70 46.48 -43.11
C ARG A 102 22.68 45.37 -43.54
N ARG A 103 23.94 45.71 -43.82
CA ARG A 103 24.98 44.72 -44.14
C ARG A 103 25.29 43.81 -42.94
N ILE A 104 25.29 44.35 -41.72
CA ILE A 104 25.50 43.56 -40.49
C ILE A 104 24.31 42.63 -40.26
N ILE A 105 23.07 43.11 -40.39
CA ILE A 105 21.86 42.30 -40.26
C ILE A 105 21.87 41.16 -41.28
N ASN A 106 22.10 41.45 -42.56
CA ASN A 106 22.17 40.41 -43.60
C ASN A 106 23.29 39.39 -43.35
N LYS A 107 24.45 39.81 -42.83
CA LYS A 107 25.53 38.88 -42.44
C LYS A 107 25.13 37.99 -41.26
N LYS A 108 24.43 38.55 -40.27
CA LYS A 108 23.92 37.80 -39.11
C LYS A 108 22.81 36.84 -39.52
N ASP A 109 21.91 37.24 -40.40
CA ASP A 109 20.85 36.38 -40.93
C ASP A 109 21.42 35.22 -41.76
N GLN A 110 22.45 35.46 -42.57
CA GLN A 110 23.17 34.40 -43.26
C GLN A 110 23.91 33.46 -42.30
N GLN A 111 24.49 33.97 -41.20
CA GLN A 111 25.07 33.13 -40.15
C GLN A 111 23.99 32.28 -39.47
N ILE A 112 22.85 32.86 -39.11
CA ILE A 112 21.71 32.15 -38.50
C ILE A 112 21.20 31.06 -39.46
N TYR A 113 21.09 31.36 -40.75
CA TYR A 113 20.67 30.39 -41.76
C TYR A 113 21.65 29.21 -41.87
N ARG A 114 22.96 29.48 -41.95
CA ARG A 114 24.00 28.43 -41.99
C ARG A 114 24.04 27.59 -40.71
N LEU A 115 23.84 28.22 -39.55
CA LEU A 115 23.75 27.51 -38.26
C LEU A 115 22.50 26.62 -38.20
N LYS A 116 21.35 27.10 -38.67
CA LYS A 116 20.11 26.31 -38.78
C LYS A 116 20.28 25.10 -39.71
N GLN A 117 20.99 25.26 -40.83
CA GLN A 117 21.32 24.12 -41.71
C GLN A 117 22.26 23.11 -41.05
N ARG A 118 23.31 23.55 -40.34
CA ARG A 118 24.20 22.66 -39.58
C ARG A 118 23.49 21.92 -38.45
N ILE A 119 22.51 22.54 -37.80
CA ILE A 119 21.66 21.89 -36.79
C ILE A 119 20.74 20.85 -37.44
N ASN A 120 20.18 21.13 -38.63
CA ASN A 120 19.38 20.17 -39.39
C ASN A 120 20.19 18.93 -39.80
N LEU A 121 21.44 19.11 -40.21
CA LEU A 121 22.36 18.01 -40.54
C LEU A 121 22.86 17.22 -39.32
N LYS A 122 22.77 17.80 -38.11
CA LYS A 122 23.08 17.16 -36.82
C LYS A 122 21.86 16.56 -36.12
N LYS A 123 20.69 16.53 -36.76
CA LYS A 123 19.54 15.81 -36.22
C LYS A 123 19.92 14.33 -36.06
N PRO A 124 19.57 13.69 -34.93
CA PRO A 124 19.94 12.30 -34.70
C PRO A 124 19.37 11.44 -35.83
N ASN A 125 20.24 10.75 -36.57
CA ASN A 125 19.84 9.73 -37.52
C ASN A 125 19.19 8.56 -36.77
N ASP A 126 18.17 7.93 -37.36
CA ASP A 126 17.50 6.76 -36.77
C ASP A 126 18.47 5.63 -36.40
N LYS A 127 19.60 5.55 -37.09
CA LYS A 127 20.70 4.62 -36.81
C LYS A 127 21.31 4.83 -35.41
N SER A 128 21.57 6.08 -35.00
CA SER A 128 22.14 6.41 -33.69
C SER A 128 21.15 6.18 -32.54
N LYS A 129 19.85 6.36 -32.80
CA LYS A 129 18.79 6.04 -31.83
C LYS A 129 18.72 4.53 -31.56
N ARG A 130 18.83 3.70 -32.61
CA ARG A 130 18.82 2.23 -32.49
C ARG A 130 20.05 1.71 -31.73
N GLU A 131 21.24 2.27 -31.98
CA GLU A 131 22.46 1.90 -31.26
C GLU A 131 22.37 2.24 -29.76
N ALA A 132 21.84 3.42 -29.41
CA ALA A 132 21.63 3.80 -28.01
C ALA A 132 20.61 2.90 -27.31
N ILE A 133 19.52 2.52 -27.99
CA ILE A 133 18.51 1.60 -27.45
C ILE A 133 19.12 0.21 -27.18
N LYS A 134 19.99 -0.29 -28.07
CA LYS A 134 20.66 -1.59 -27.90
C LYS A 134 21.59 -1.60 -26.68
N ILE A 135 22.29 -0.50 -26.42
CA ILE A 135 23.11 -0.35 -25.20
C ILE A 135 22.22 -0.33 -23.95
N LEU A 136 21.10 0.39 -24.00
CA LEU A 136 20.15 0.45 -22.89
C LEU A 136 19.53 -0.93 -22.58
N GLU A 137 19.27 -1.76 -23.59
CA GLU A 137 18.79 -3.14 -23.41
C GLU A 137 19.77 -4.03 -22.64
N THR A 138 21.08 -3.83 -22.84
CA THR A 138 22.12 -4.60 -22.12
C THR A 138 22.33 -4.15 -20.67
N MET A 139 21.98 -2.90 -20.35
CA MET A 139 22.30 -2.27 -19.06
C MET A 139 21.08 -2.14 -18.13
N LEU A 140 19.86 -2.18 -18.67
CA LEU A 140 18.63 -1.96 -17.91
C LEU A 140 17.77 -3.23 -17.81
N PRO A 141 17.11 -3.45 -16.66
CA PRO A 141 16.02 -4.41 -16.57
C PRO A 141 14.94 -4.12 -17.62
N ALA A 142 14.37 -5.17 -18.22
CA ALA A 142 13.45 -5.07 -19.37
C ALA A 142 12.31 -4.06 -19.15
N LYS A 143 11.68 -4.04 -17.96
CA LYS A 143 10.59 -3.10 -17.62
C LYS A 143 11.04 -1.63 -17.66
N ILE A 144 12.22 -1.34 -17.10
CA ILE A 144 12.76 0.02 -17.07
C ILE A 144 13.22 0.43 -18.47
N CYS A 145 13.85 -0.50 -19.19
CA CYS A 145 14.24 -0.28 -20.58
C CYS A 145 13.03 0.08 -21.45
N ASN A 146 11.92 -0.65 -21.32
CA ASN A 146 10.68 -0.37 -22.04
C ASN A 146 10.08 0.99 -21.68
N PHE A 147 10.10 1.36 -20.40
CA PHE A 147 9.68 2.70 -19.98
C PHE A 147 10.56 3.79 -20.62
N VAL A 148 11.88 3.67 -20.55
CA VAL A 148 12.82 4.65 -21.13
C VAL A 148 12.64 4.75 -22.65
N LYS A 149 12.51 3.63 -23.37
CA LYS A 149 12.20 3.64 -24.81
C LYS A 149 10.91 4.42 -25.09
N SER A 150 9.85 4.15 -24.33
CA SER A 150 8.57 4.88 -24.48
C SER A 150 8.74 6.39 -24.26
N GLN A 151 9.55 6.80 -23.29
CA GLN A 151 9.84 8.23 -23.05
C GLN A 151 10.61 8.83 -24.22
N ILE A 152 11.64 8.17 -24.73
CA ILE A 152 12.41 8.64 -25.89
C ILE A 152 11.50 8.83 -27.10
N ASP A 153 10.59 7.90 -27.37
CA ASP A 153 9.64 7.99 -28.49
C ASP A 153 8.64 9.15 -28.30
N LEU A 154 8.10 9.30 -27.08
CA LEU A 154 7.16 10.38 -26.74
C LEU A 154 7.81 11.77 -26.81
N HIS A 155 9.09 11.88 -26.43
CA HIS A 155 9.87 13.12 -26.52
C HIS A 155 10.38 13.40 -27.95
N ALA A 156 10.60 12.36 -28.77
CA ALA A 156 10.99 12.50 -30.17
C ALA A 156 9.84 12.98 -31.06
N ASN A 157 8.60 12.64 -30.70
CA ASN A 157 7.40 13.13 -31.37
C ASN A 157 7.21 14.63 -31.11
N LYS A 158 7.41 15.44 -32.15
CA LYS A 158 7.35 16.92 -32.09
C LYS A 158 5.94 17.48 -31.88
N SER A 159 4.91 16.67 -32.10
CA SER A 159 3.53 17.11 -31.93
C SER A 159 3.13 17.04 -30.45
N LYS A 160 2.68 18.17 -29.89
CA LYS A 160 2.06 18.23 -28.56
C LYS A 160 0.74 17.44 -28.49
N LYS A 161 0.17 17.04 -29.63
CA LYS A 161 -1.11 16.32 -29.76
C LYS A 161 -0.89 14.95 -30.43
N GLY A 162 -1.62 13.93 -29.99
CA GLY A 162 -1.67 12.62 -30.66
C GLY A 162 -0.70 11.56 -30.13
N ASN A 163 0.03 11.82 -29.06
CA ASN A 163 0.85 10.81 -28.40
C ASN A 163 -0.02 9.74 -27.74
N ARG A 164 0.03 8.50 -28.25
CA ARG A 164 -0.69 7.35 -27.69
C ARG A 164 0.21 6.64 -26.67
N TYR A 165 -0.24 6.56 -25.42
CA TYR A 165 0.43 5.77 -24.39
C TYR A 165 0.11 4.29 -24.53
N SER A 166 1.12 3.43 -24.38
CA SER A 166 0.93 1.98 -24.32
C SER A 166 0.19 1.57 -23.03
N SER A 167 -0.37 0.36 -23.02
CA SER A 167 -1.06 -0.19 -21.84
C SER A 167 -0.11 -0.35 -20.65
N GLU A 168 1.14 -0.70 -20.89
CA GLU A 168 2.18 -0.85 -19.86
C GLU A 168 2.53 0.50 -19.23
N THR A 169 2.69 1.55 -20.04
CA THR A 169 2.94 2.90 -19.52
C THR A 169 1.75 3.43 -18.73
N LYS A 170 0.52 3.16 -19.19
CA LYS A 170 -0.69 3.52 -18.44
C LYS A 170 -0.78 2.74 -17.13
N ALA A 171 -0.51 1.44 -17.13
CA ALA A 171 -0.50 0.60 -15.93
C ALA A 171 0.53 1.12 -14.91
N PHE A 172 1.77 1.35 -15.34
CA PHE A 172 2.83 1.92 -14.50
C PHE A 172 2.43 3.28 -13.91
N SER A 173 1.90 4.16 -14.76
CA SER A 173 1.47 5.49 -14.36
C SER A 173 0.31 5.44 -13.36
N LEU A 174 -0.63 4.51 -13.57
CA LEU A 174 -1.75 4.27 -12.68
C LEU A 174 -1.30 3.72 -11.33
N SER A 175 -0.36 2.77 -11.31
CA SER A 175 0.24 2.28 -10.07
C SER A 175 0.91 3.41 -9.28
N LEU A 176 1.69 4.26 -9.95
CA LEU A 176 2.32 5.42 -9.31
C LEU A 176 1.29 6.42 -8.78
N TYR A 177 0.21 6.66 -9.53
CA TYR A 177 -0.89 7.53 -9.12
C TYR A 177 -1.63 7.00 -7.88
N HIS A 178 -1.90 5.69 -7.82
CA HIS A 178 -2.54 5.04 -6.67
C HIS A 178 -1.65 5.03 -5.43
N ILE A 179 -0.33 4.87 -5.59
CA ILE A 179 0.62 4.99 -4.48
C ILE A 179 0.61 6.41 -3.93
N SER A 180 0.72 7.42 -4.81
CA SER A 180 0.63 8.82 -4.40
C SER A 180 0.32 9.74 -5.58
N GLY A 181 -0.87 10.34 -5.57
CA GLY A 181 -1.25 11.35 -6.56
C GLY A 181 -0.38 12.61 -6.50
N LEU A 182 0.18 12.93 -5.32
CA LEU A 182 1.13 14.04 -5.14
C LEU A 182 2.46 13.73 -5.81
N ALA A 183 3.04 12.55 -5.54
CA ALA A 183 4.29 12.12 -6.17
C ALA A 183 4.12 12.04 -7.69
N TYR A 184 3.00 11.45 -8.16
CA TYR A 184 2.67 11.39 -9.58
C TYR A 184 2.68 12.76 -10.24
N ARG A 185 2.06 13.77 -9.61
CA ARG A 185 2.01 15.14 -10.13
C ARG A 185 3.39 15.80 -10.22
N VAL A 186 4.31 15.47 -9.32
CA VAL A 186 5.69 15.96 -9.37
C VAL A 186 6.45 15.25 -10.50
N ILE A 187 6.37 13.92 -10.54
CA ILE A 187 7.08 13.08 -11.51
C ILE A 187 6.59 13.35 -12.94
N SER A 188 5.30 13.60 -13.14
CA SER A 188 4.72 13.94 -14.45
C SER A 188 5.18 15.28 -15.03
N ARG A 189 5.92 16.10 -14.26
CA ARG A 189 6.59 17.30 -14.78
C ARG A 189 7.91 16.98 -15.47
N PHE A 190 8.52 15.86 -15.10
CA PHE A 190 9.82 15.42 -15.60
C PHE A 190 9.69 14.37 -16.70
N PHE A 191 8.66 13.53 -16.63
CA PHE A 191 8.38 12.48 -17.60
C PHE A 191 7.09 12.74 -18.37
N SER A 192 7.07 12.30 -19.63
CA SER A 192 5.88 12.28 -20.47
C SER A 192 4.93 11.18 -20.00
N LEU A 193 4.15 11.46 -18.96
CA LEU A 193 3.16 10.55 -18.37
C LEU A 193 1.72 10.95 -18.73
N PRO A 194 0.76 10.01 -18.73
CA PRO A 194 -0.65 10.30 -18.95
C PRO A 194 -1.20 11.35 -17.98
N THR A 195 -2.13 12.17 -18.42
CA THR A 195 -2.85 13.07 -17.50
C THR A 195 -3.81 12.26 -16.60
N LYS A 196 -4.20 12.83 -15.45
CA LYS A 196 -5.23 12.23 -14.57
C LYS A 196 -6.48 11.84 -15.36
N SER A 197 -6.98 12.73 -16.23
CA SER A 197 -8.16 12.47 -17.06
C SER A 197 -7.95 11.29 -18.02
N THR A 198 -6.73 11.11 -18.54
CA THR A 198 -6.40 9.96 -19.39
C THR A 198 -6.41 8.66 -18.60
N LEU A 199 -5.88 8.67 -17.37
CA LEU A 199 -5.91 7.50 -16.48
C LEU A 199 -7.34 7.14 -16.08
N LEU A 200 -8.16 8.13 -15.68
CA LEU A 200 -9.56 7.90 -15.31
C LEU A 200 -10.41 7.37 -16.48
N LYS A 201 -10.23 7.91 -17.68
CA LYS A 201 -10.88 7.38 -18.90
C LYS A 201 -10.42 5.97 -19.28
N TRP A 202 -9.22 5.57 -18.84
CA TRP A 202 -8.73 4.23 -19.06
C TRP A 202 -9.30 3.25 -18.03
N ILE A 203 -9.41 3.67 -16.77
CA ILE A 203 -10.09 2.94 -15.68
C ILE A 203 -11.57 2.76 -15.96
N SER A 204 -12.25 3.76 -16.53
CA SER A 204 -13.69 3.70 -16.82
C SER A 204 -14.07 2.65 -17.87
N ARG A 205 -13.09 1.93 -18.45
CA ARG A 205 -13.32 0.79 -19.33
C ARG A 205 -13.36 -0.54 -18.57
N MET A 206 -13.00 -0.55 -17.29
CA MET A 206 -13.14 -1.72 -16.45
C MET A 206 -14.63 -1.98 -16.18
N PRO A 207 -15.04 -3.25 -16.05
CA PRO A 207 -16.42 -3.61 -15.75
C PRO A 207 -16.93 -2.95 -14.46
N ASN A 208 -18.24 -2.74 -14.39
CA ASN A 208 -18.92 -2.24 -13.19
C ASN A 208 -18.80 -3.25 -12.02
N CYS A 209 -19.06 -2.79 -10.79
CA CYS A 209 -18.94 -3.61 -9.57
C CYS A 209 -19.72 -4.94 -9.62
N ALA A 210 -20.85 -5.00 -10.33
CA ALA A 210 -21.68 -6.20 -10.44
C ALA A 210 -20.90 -7.41 -11.01
N ASP A 211 -19.98 -7.19 -11.94
CA ASP A 211 -19.17 -8.25 -12.56
C ASP A 211 -17.78 -8.41 -11.93
N PHE A 212 -17.49 -7.69 -10.84
CA PHE A 212 -16.16 -7.69 -10.23
C PHE A 212 -15.73 -9.10 -9.79
N THR A 213 -16.67 -9.87 -9.23
CA THR A 213 -16.40 -11.25 -8.79
C THR A 213 -15.99 -12.13 -9.96
N GLY A 214 -16.67 -12.05 -11.10
CA GLY A 214 -16.30 -12.82 -12.30
C GLY A 214 -14.90 -12.45 -12.79
N TYR A 215 -14.62 -11.16 -12.93
CA TYR A 215 -13.31 -10.68 -13.38
C TYR A 215 -12.18 -11.06 -12.40
N ALA A 216 -12.43 -10.97 -11.09
CA ALA A 216 -11.47 -11.35 -10.06
C ALA A 216 -11.16 -12.86 -10.13
N VAL A 217 -12.20 -13.70 -10.27
CA VAL A 217 -12.08 -15.15 -10.42
C VAL A 217 -11.31 -15.52 -11.69
N GLU A 218 -11.62 -14.91 -12.84
CA GLU A 218 -10.88 -15.12 -14.08
C GLU A 218 -9.40 -14.71 -13.98
N THR A 219 -9.13 -13.60 -13.28
CA THR A 219 -7.77 -13.11 -13.08
C THR A 219 -6.94 -14.11 -12.28
N ILE A 220 -7.49 -14.66 -11.21
CA ILE A 220 -6.80 -15.66 -10.42
C ILE A 220 -6.73 -17.02 -11.13
N ALA A 221 -7.73 -17.42 -11.91
CA ALA A 221 -7.71 -18.66 -12.70
C ALA A 221 -6.47 -18.76 -13.60
N LYS A 222 -6.06 -17.64 -14.23
CA LYS A 222 -4.81 -17.56 -15.02
C LYS A 222 -3.57 -17.93 -14.20
N LYS A 223 -3.55 -17.59 -12.91
CA LYS A 223 -2.45 -17.94 -12.01
C LYS A 223 -2.57 -19.38 -11.51
N VAL A 224 -3.78 -19.86 -11.20
CA VAL A 224 -4.05 -21.21 -10.68
C VAL A 224 -3.55 -22.31 -11.61
N ASN A 225 -3.62 -22.10 -12.93
CA ASN A 225 -3.08 -23.02 -13.93
C ASN A 225 -1.56 -23.26 -13.81
N THR A 226 -0.84 -22.33 -13.16
CA THR A 226 0.62 -22.42 -12.95
C THR A 226 0.99 -22.85 -11.52
N MET A 227 0.00 -23.04 -10.65
CA MET A 227 0.23 -23.39 -9.25
C MET A 227 0.40 -24.89 -9.05
N SER A 228 1.25 -25.26 -8.09
CA SER A 228 1.33 -26.63 -7.57
C SER A 228 0.05 -26.99 -6.78
N ALA A 229 -0.17 -28.28 -6.53
CA ALA A 229 -1.30 -28.72 -5.71
C ALA A 229 -1.29 -28.11 -4.29
N ALA A 230 -0.10 -27.88 -3.73
CA ALA A 230 0.07 -27.19 -2.45
C ALA A 230 -0.23 -25.68 -2.55
N GLY A 231 0.18 -25.03 -3.65
CA GLY A 231 -0.09 -23.60 -3.88
C GLY A 231 -1.57 -23.28 -4.10
N LYS A 232 -2.36 -24.29 -4.51
CA LYS A 232 -3.82 -24.21 -4.69
C LYS A 232 -4.63 -24.25 -3.38
N GLN A 233 -3.99 -24.57 -2.26
CA GLN A 233 -4.64 -24.55 -0.95
C GLN A 233 -4.91 -23.11 -0.53
N CYS A 234 -6.18 -22.76 -0.31
CA CYS A 234 -6.58 -21.41 0.04
C CYS A 234 -7.58 -21.37 1.18
N ILE A 235 -7.71 -20.18 1.76
CA ILE A 235 -8.76 -19.81 2.70
C ILE A 235 -9.61 -18.72 2.08
N ILE A 236 -10.84 -18.59 2.57
CA ILE A 236 -11.69 -17.43 2.32
C ILE A 236 -11.84 -16.69 3.65
N SER A 237 -11.50 -15.41 3.68
CA SER A 237 -11.78 -14.54 4.81
C SER A 237 -12.80 -13.50 4.39
N PHE A 238 -13.73 -13.16 5.27
CA PHE A 238 -14.68 -12.10 5.02
C PHE A 238 -14.96 -11.24 6.25
N ASP A 239 -15.27 -9.97 6.01
CA ASP A 239 -15.60 -9.00 7.05
C ASP A 239 -16.60 -7.96 6.53
N GLU A 240 -17.30 -7.31 7.46
CA GLU A 240 -18.27 -6.26 7.21
C GLU A 240 -17.62 -4.88 7.41
N ILE A 241 -17.77 -4.01 6.41
CA ILE A 241 -17.25 -2.64 6.40
C ILE A 241 -18.42 -1.68 6.52
N SER A 242 -18.39 -0.78 7.50
CA SER A 242 -19.37 0.31 7.60
C SER A 242 -19.17 1.33 6.48
N LEU A 243 -20.26 1.65 5.79
CA LEU A 243 -20.29 2.65 4.72
C LEU A 243 -20.86 3.97 5.22
N LYS A 244 -20.41 5.07 4.61
CA LYS A 244 -21.10 6.35 4.75
C LYS A 244 -22.33 6.32 3.85
N THR A 245 -23.51 6.34 4.45
CA THR A 245 -24.77 6.40 3.73
C THR A 245 -24.85 7.69 2.91
N ASN A 246 -25.05 7.55 1.60
CA ASN A 246 -25.29 8.67 0.69
C ASN A 246 -25.90 8.14 -0.60
N LEU A 247 -26.87 8.85 -1.16
CA LEU A 247 -27.44 8.54 -2.47
C LEU A 247 -26.91 9.55 -3.49
N SER A 248 -26.32 9.06 -4.58
CA SER A 248 -25.76 9.88 -5.64
C SER A 248 -26.16 9.35 -7.00
N TYR A 249 -26.49 10.25 -7.92
CA TYR A 249 -26.80 9.90 -9.30
C TYR A 249 -25.54 9.98 -10.15
N GLN A 250 -25.21 8.89 -10.86
CA GLN A 250 -24.12 8.84 -11.83
C GLN A 250 -24.66 9.04 -13.24
N SER A 251 -24.42 10.22 -13.81
CA SER A 251 -24.91 10.59 -15.15
C SER A 251 -24.31 9.75 -16.28
N ASN A 252 -23.14 9.15 -16.09
CA ASN A 252 -22.45 8.39 -17.13
C ASN A 252 -23.06 7.00 -17.35
N THR A 253 -23.62 6.40 -16.30
CA THR A 253 -24.24 5.07 -16.31
C THR A 253 -25.76 5.15 -16.19
N ASP A 254 -26.32 6.35 -15.94
CA ASP A 254 -27.73 6.55 -15.64
C ASP A 254 -28.20 5.71 -14.44
N GLU A 255 -27.37 5.69 -13.39
CA GLU A 255 -27.62 4.85 -12.21
C GLU A 255 -27.62 5.65 -10.92
N LEU A 256 -28.52 5.27 -10.01
CA LEU A 256 -28.45 5.64 -8.60
C LEU A 256 -27.44 4.74 -7.88
N VAL A 257 -26.51 5.37 -7.17
CA VAL A 257 -25.45 4.74 -6.38
C VAL A 257 -25.63 5.10 -4.92
N GLY A 258 -25.55 4.10 -4.04
CA GLY A 258 -25.76 4.24 -2.60
C GLY A 258 -26.93 3.44 -2.04
N LEU A 259 -27.69 2.77 -2.91
CA LEU A 259 -28.65 1.75 -2.53
C LEU A 259 -27.93 0.43 -2.22
N GLU A 260 -28.59 -0.45 -1.48
CA GLU A 260 -28.11 -1.82 -1.30
C GLU A 260 -28.06 -2.52 -2.66
N ASP A 261 -26.96 -3.23 -2.90
CA ASP A 261 -26.67 -3.95 -4.13
C ASP A 261 -26.23 -5.36 -3.77
N TYR A 262 -27.03 -6.33 -4.22
CA TYR A 262 -26.84 -7.74 -3.94
C TYR A 262 -25.94 -8.43 -4.98
N GLY A 263 -25.25 -7.69 -5.86
CA GLY A 263 -24.24 -8.23 -6.77
C GLY A 263 -24.77 -9.16 -7.88
N ASP A 264 -26.08 -9.32 -7.99
CA ASP A 264 -26.78 -10.04 -9.07
C ASP A 264 -27.46 -9.07 -10.06
N GLY A 265 -27.17 -7.77 -9.94
CA GLY A 265 -27.81 -6.70 -10.69
C GLY A 265 -29.11 -6.19 -10.07
N SER A 266 -29.59 -6.80 -8.98
CA SER A 266 -30.72 -6.30 -8.21
C SER A 266 -30.25 -5.28 -7.17
N LYS A 267 -30.99 -4.17 -7.08
CA LYS A 267 -30.80 -3.13 -6.07
C LYS A 267 -32.05 -3.01 -5.21
N SER A 268 -31.86 -2.84 -3.91
CA SER A 268 -32.97 -2.61 -2.98
C SER A 268 -33.36 -1.13 -2.95
N ASN A 269 -34.51 -0.81 -2.34
CA ASN A 269 -34.93 0.57 -2.11
C ASN A 269 -34.30 1.18 -0.84
N PHE A 270 -33.46 0.43 -0.14
CA PHE A 270 -32.80 0.86 1.09
C PHE A 270 -31.40 1.39 0.81
N LEU A 271 -30.94 2.32 1.66
CA LEU A 271 -29.58 2.85 1.58
C LEU A 271 -28.58 1.85 2.13
N ALA A 272 -27.48 1.66 1.41
CA ALA A 272 -26.36 0.85 1.85
C ALA A 272 -25.68 1.46 3.08
N THR A 273 -25.74 0.76 4.21
CA THR A 273 -25.08 1.15 5.48
C THR A 273 -23.78 0.38 5.74
N SER A 274 -23.66 -0.80 5.15
CA SER A 274 -22.47 -1.64 5.22
C SER A 274 -22.24 -2.38 3.91
N ALA A 275 -21.02 -2.91 3.76
CA ALA A 275 -20.65 -3.81 2.68
C ALA A 275 -19.92 -5.01 3.24
N ILE A 276 -20.15 -6.18 2.64
CA ILE A 276 -19.40 -7.39 2.94
C ILE A 276 -18.33 -7.59 1.88
N VAL A 277 -17.10 -7.87 2.33
CA VAL A 277 -15.97 -8.13 1.44
C VAL A 277 -15.47 -9.54 1.67
N PHE A 278 -15.43 -10.33 0.59
CA PHE A 278 -14.80 -11.64 0.59
C PHE A 278 -13.42 -11.56 -0.06
N MET A 279 -12.43 -12.20 0.55
CA MET A 279 -11.08 -12.29 0.04
C MET A 279 -10.61 -13.73 0.11
N THR A 280 -10.11 -14.25 -1.01
CA THR A 280 -9.39 -15.52 -1.01
C THR A 280 -7.89 -15.27 -0.81
N ARG A 281 -7.23 -16.16 -0.07
CA ARG A 281 -5.81 -16.07 0.24
C ARG A 281 -5.17 -17.46 0.19
N GLY A 282 -3.99 -17.54 -0.44
CA GLY A 282 -3.18 -18.75 -0.43
C GLY A 282 -2.64 -19.06 0.96
N ILE A 283 -2.66 -20.34 1.34
CA ILE A 283 -2.09 -20.82 2.61
C ILE A 283 -0.58 -20.97 2.48
N VAL A 284 -0.14 -21.67 1.42
CA VAL A 284 1.27 -21.97 1.16
C VAL A 284 1.93 -20.85 0.40
N ASP A 285 1.34 -20.47 -0.75
CA ASP A 285 1.85 -19.40 -1.58
C ASP A 285 1.30 -18.04 -1.11
N ASN A 286 2.16 -17.03 -1.04
CA ASN A 286 1.76 -15.68 -0.61
C ASN A 286 1.05 -14.91 -1.73
N TRP A 287 -0.25 -15.13 -1.85
CA TRP A 287 -1.15 -14.38 -2.73
C TRP A 287 -2.49 -14.12 -2.04
N LYS A 288 -3.16 -13.05 -2.45
CA LYS A 288 -4.52 -12.72 -1.99
C LYS A 288 -5.28 -12.00 -3.11
N GLN A 289 -6.56 -12.27 -3.21
CA GLN A 289 -7.45 -11.67 -4.19
C GLN A 289 -8.80 -11.35 -3.53
N PRO A 290 -9.17 -10.06 -3.40
CA PRO A 290 -10.54 -9.68 -3.10
C PRO A 290 -11.46 -10.18 -4.22
N LEU A 291 -12.54 -10.85 -3.85
CA LEU A 291 -13.48 -11.46 -4.78
C LEU A 291 -14.74 -10.63 -4.92
N MET A 292 -15.30 -10.13 -3.82
CA MET A 292 -16.61 -9.51 -3.88
C MET A 292 -16.70 -8.33 -2.92
N ASN A 293 -17.47 -7.32 -3.31
CA ASN A 293 -17.81 -6.15 -2.51
C ASN A 293 -19.28 -5.83 -2.74
N GLU A 294 -20.14 -6.46 -1.96
CA GLU A 294 -21.60 -6.26 -2.05
C GLU A 294 -22.05 -5.35 -0.90
N ALA A 295 -22.89 -4.37 -1.24
CA ALA A 295 -23.46 -3.45 -0.27
C ALA A 295 -24.76 -4.05 0.28
N CYS A 296 -24.63 -4.98 1.22
CA CYS A 296 -25.74 -5.82 1.67
C CYS A 296 -25.95 -5.73 3.18
N ASN A 297 -27.22 -5.87 3.59
CA ASN A 297 -27.56 -6.22 4.96
C ASN A 297 -27.22 -7.69 5.23
N SER A 298 -26.86 -8.00 6.48
CA SER A 298 -26.36 -9.29 7.00
C SER A 298 -27.16 -10.57 6.66
N ILE A 299 -28.33 -10.45 6.03
CA ILE A 299 -29.29 -11.54 5.81
C ILE A 299 -28.86 -12.51 4.69
N ILE A 300 -27.98 -12.09 3.76
CA ILE A 300 -27.67 -12.86 2.52
C ILE A 300 -26.26 -13.50 2.54
N VAL A 301 -25.53 -13.43 3.67
CA VAL A 301 -24.13 -13.88 3.77
C VAL A 301 -23.94 -15.36 3.45
N LYS A 302 -24.90 -16.22 3.80
CA LYS A 302 -24.80 -17.68 3.62
C LYS A 302 -24.78 -18.09 2.15
N GLU A 303 -25.78 -17.66 1.40
CA GLU A 303 -25.93 -18.00 -0.03
C GLU A 303 -24.70 -17.50 -0.80
N LYS A 304 -24.28 -16.27 -0.51
CA LYS A 304 -23.09 -15.67 -1.13
C LYS A 304 -21.79 -16.39 -0.80
N LEU A 305 -21.62 -16.85 0.43
CA LEU A 305 -20.45 -17.63 0.79
C LEU A 305 -20.40 -18.94 -0.02
N VAL A 306 -21.54 -19.63 -0.15
CA VAL A 306 -21.65 -20.87 -0.94
C VAL A 306 -21.31 -20.58 -2.41
N ASP A 307 -21.91 -19.56 -3.02
CA ASP A 307 -21.63 -19.15 -4.40
C ASP A 307 -20.14 -18.85 -4.63
N ILE A 308 -19.48 -18.19 -3.67
CA ILE A 308 -18.06 -17.86 -3.77
C ILE A 308 -17.20 -19.11 -3.64
N ILE A 309 -17.54 -20.02 -2.72
CA ILE A 309 -16.82 -21.30 -2.59
C ILE A 309 -16.90 -22.05 -3.92
N GLU A 310 -18.09 -22.18 -4.50
CA GLU A 310 -18.29 -22.85 -5.79
C GLU A 310 -17.49 -22.20 -6.93
N LYS A 311 -17.52 -20.86 -7.05
CA LYS A 311 -16.74 -20.12 -8.05
C LYS A 311 -15.24 -20.32 -7.88
N VAL A 312 -14.75 -20.30 -6.64
CA VAL A 312 -13.32 -20.49 -6.32
C VAL A 312 -12.89 -21.93 -6.57
N GLU A 313 -13.69 -22.92 -6.20
CA GLU A 313 -13.36 -24.33 -6.43
C GLU A 313 -13.46 -24.71 -7.92
N SER A 314 -14.37 -24.10 -8.68
CA SER A 314 -14.52 -24.34 -10.14
C SER A 314 -13.26 -24.04 -10.95
N ILE A 315 -12.42 -23.10 -10.49
CA ILE A 315 -11.15 -22.75 -11.14
C ILE A 315 -9.98 -23.61 -10.66
N GLY A 316 -10.23 -24.61 -9.81
CA GLY A 316 -9.24 -25.57 -9.32
C GLY A 316 -8.49 -25.15 -8.06
N LEU A 317 -8.98 -24.16 -7.30
CA LEU A 317 -8.49 -23.88 -5.94
C LEU A 317 -9.15 -24.82 -4.93
N ASN A 318 -8.48 -25.07 -3.81
CA ASN A 318 -8.99 -25.92 -2.75
C ASN A 318 -9.24 -25.10 -1.48
N VAL A 319 -10.51 -24.80 -1.19
CA VAL A 319 -10.89 -23.98 -0.01
C VAL A 319 -10.83 -24.83 1.25
N VAL A 320 -9.82 -24.64 2.10
CA VAL A 320 -9.64 -25.46 3.32
C VAL A 320 -10.38 -24.89 4.51
N ALA A 321 -10.46 -23.57 4.60
CA ALA A 321 -11.09 -22.89 5.73
C ALA A 321 -11.76 -21.57 5.32
N VAL A 322 -12.76 -21.19 6.11
CA VAL A 322 -13.47 -19.91 6.01
C VAL A 322 -13.34 -19.17 7.34
N ILE A 323 -12.85 -17.93 7.31
CA ILE A 323 -12.56 -17.13 8.50
C ILE A 323 -13.47 -15.90 8.55
N SER A 324 -14.06 -15.62 9.72
CA SER A 324 -14.83 -14.40 9.99
C SER A 324 -14.46 -13.74 11.31
N ASP A 325 -14.97 -12.53 11.53
CA ASP A 325 -15.02 -11.93 12.88
C ASP A 325 -16.05 -12.66 13.77
N ILE A 326 -16.02 -12.36 15.07
CA ILE A 326 -16.90 -12.83 16.14
C ILE A 326 -18.14 -11.92 16.34
N GLY A 327 -18.50 -11.11 15.35
CA GLY A 327 -19.70 -10.26 15.38
C GLY A 327 -20.99 -11.08 15.56
N SER A 328 -22.03 -10.48 16.15
CA SER A 328 -23.30 -11.18 16.43
C SER A 328 -23.94 -11.78 15.18
N ASN A 329 -23.83 -11.10 14.04
CA ASN A 329 -24.35 -11.55 12.75
C ASN A 329 -23.65 -12.86 12.32
N PHE A 330 -22.32 -12.91 12.45
CA PHE A 330 -21.52 -14.09 12.11
C PHE A 330 -21.70 -15.23 13.12
N GLN A 331 -21.89 -14.93 14.40
CA GLN A 331 -22.22 -15.97 15.39
C GLN A 331 -23.56 -16.62 15.11
N LYS A 332 -24.57 -15.84 14.68
CA LYS A 332 -25.86 -16.37 14.26
C LYS A 332 -25.70 -17.28 13.03
N PHE A 333 -24.95 -16.81 12.03
CA PHE A 333 -24.61 -17.59 10.84
C PHE A 333 -23.92 -18.92 11.18
N VAL A 334 -22.92 -18.92 12.07
CA VAL A 334 -22.21 -20.13 12.51
C VAL A 334 -23.16 -21.14 13.17
N LYS A 335 -24.12 -20.68 13.97
CA LYS A 335 -25.17 -21.53 14.56
C LYS A 335 -26.11 -22.10 13.50
N GLU A 336 -26.54 -21.28 12.54
CA GLU A 336 -27.40 -21.71 11.42
C GLU A 336 -26.70 -22.74 10.51
N MET A 337 -25.37 -22.72 10.45
CA MET A 337 -24.55 -23.71 9.74
C MET A 337 -24.26 -24.98 10.56
N GLY A 338 -24.72 -25.07 11.82
CA GLY A 338 -24.51 -26.23 12.68
C GLY A 338 -23.07 -26.40 13.16
N ILE A 339 -22.25 -25.36 13.08
CA ILE A 339 -20.84 -25.40 13.48
C ILE A 339 -20.76 -25.32 15.01
N THR A 340 -20.02 -26.25 15.61
CA THR A 340 -19.91 -26.39 17.08
C THR A 340 -18.43 -26.55 17.49
N PRO A 341 -18.07 -26.39 18.77
CA PRO A 341 -16.72 -26.70 19.24
C PRO A 341 -16.30 -28.15 18.97
N GLU A 342 -17.25 -29.09 18.97
CA GLU A 342 -17.04 -30.51 18.67
C GLU A 342 -16.91 -30.77 17.17
N ASN A 343 -17.63 -29.98 16.35
CA ASN A 343 -17.58 -30.02 14.89
C ASN A 343 -17.28 -28.61 14.33
N PRO A 344 -16.02 -28.14 14.40
CA PRO A 344 -15.61 -26.79 13.94
C PRO A 344 -15.50 -26.68 12.41
N TRP A 345 -16.38 -27.36 11.70
CA TRP A 345 -16.46 -27.40 10.24
C TRP A 345 -17.90 -27.53 9.79
N PHE A 346 -18.16 -27.12 8.55
CA PHE A 346 -19.40 -27.42 7.84
C PHE A 346 -19.08 -28.23 6.58
N VAL A 347 -20.11 -28.88 6.01
CA VAL A 347 -19.97 -29.68 4.80
C VAL A 347 -20.41 -28.85 3.59
N HIS A 348 -19.59 -28.84 2.55
CA HIS A 348 -19.91 -28.28 1.24
C HIS A 348 -19.53 -29.32 0.17
N GLY A 349 -20.51 -29.77 -0.62
CA GLY A 349 -20.35 -30.96 -1.47
C GLY A 349 -19.96 -32.18 -0.63
N GLU A 350 -18.85 -32.82 -1.00
CA GLU A 350 -18.28 -33.97 -0.26
C GLU A 350 -17.20 -33.58 0.75
N LYS A 351 -16.96 -32.27 0.94
CA LYS A 351 -15.79 -31.76 1.67
C LYS A 351 -16.17 -31.06 2.96
N LYS A 352 -15.31 -31.23 3.97
CA LYS A 352 -15.38 -30.48 5.23
C LYS A 352 -14.53 -29.22 5.12
N ILE A 353 -15.15 -28.07 5.39
CA ILE A 353 -14.48 -26.76 5.41
C ILE A 353 -14.46 -26.28 6.86
N ILE A 354 -13.25 -25.99 7.37
CA ILE A 354 -13.05 -25.54 8.75
C ILE A 354 -13.50 -24.08 8.89
N PHE A 355 -14.07 -23.72 10.04
CA PHE A 355 -14.49 -22.35 10.31
C PHE A 355 -13.80 -21.77 11.56
N PRO A 356 -12.60 -21.18 11.43
CA PRO A 356 -11.97 -20.43 12.52
C PRO A 356 -12.55 -19.02 12.63
N PHE A 357 -12.51 -18.47 13.84
CA PHE A 357 -12.70 -17.04 14.06
C PHE A 357 -11.36 -16.31 14.07
N ASP A 358 -11.38 -15.00 13.77
CA ASP A 358 -10.19 -14.17 13.78
C ASP A 358 -9.55 -14.03 15.17
N THR A 359 -8.34 -14.57 15.33
CA THR A 359 -7.62 -14.66 16.62
C THR A 359 -7.41 -13.30 17.30
N PRO A 360 -6.94 -12.23 16.62
CA PRO A 360 -6.84 -10.90 17.21
C PRO A 360 -8.15 -10.36 17.79
N HIS A 361 -9.28 -10.68 17.15
CA HIS A 361 -10.60 -10.28 17.67
C HIS A 361 -11.00 -11.08 18.92
N ILE A 362 -10.65 -12.35 18.99
CA ILE A 362 -10.81 -13.16 20.22
C ILE A 362 -10.01 -12.55 21.38
N VAL A 363 -8.74 -12.17 21.19
CA VAL A 363 -7.93 -11.56 22.26
C VAL A 363 -8.51 -10.23 22.72
N LYS A 364 -9.03 -9.41 21.79
CA LYS A 364 -9.78 -8.19 22.15
C LYS A 364 -11.01 -8.52 23.00
N ALA A 365 -11.77 -9.57 22.66
CA ALA A 365 -12.93 -10.00 23.43
C ALA A 365 -12.55 -10.52 24.82
N ILE A 366 -11.48 -11.30 24.95
CA ILE A 366 -10.94 -11.77 26.24
C ILE A 366 -10.63 -10.56 27.14
N ARG A 367 -9.86 -9.58 26.65
CA ARG A 367 -9.59 -8.36 27.42
C ARG A 367 -10.88 -7.61 27.77
N LYS A 368 -11.78 -7.42 26.80
CA LYS A 368 -13.06 -6.72 27.03
C LYS A 368 -13.87 -7.38 28.14
N ASN A 369 -13.90 -8.71 28.17
CA ASN A 369 -14.57 -9.48 29.20
C ASN A 369 -13.83 -9.40 30.53
N LEU A 370 -12.50 -9.48 30.54
CA LEU A 370 -11.69 -9.36 31.77
C LEU A 370 -11.92 -8.03 32.48
N ILE A 371 -12.04 -6.93 31.73
CA ILE A 371 -12.34 -5.60 32.29
C ILE A 371 -13.65 -5.60 33.09
N LYS A 372 -14.64 -6.41 32.68
CA LYS A 372 -15.99 -6.41 33.27
C LYS A 372 -16.23 -7.57 34.24
N TYR A 373 -15.58 -8.70 34.01
CA TYR A 373 -15.86 -9.99 34.61
C TYR A 373 -14.57 -10.67 35.08
N ASN A 374 -14.72 -11.56 36.06
CA ASN A 374 -13.62 -12.39 36.51
C ASN A 374 -13.67 -13.76 35.84
N PHE A 375 -12.49 -14.29 35.51
CA PHE A 375 -12.36 -15.65 34.97
C PHE A 375 -11.90 -16.59 36.08
N TYR A 376 -12.62 -17.68 36.27
CA TYR A 376 -12.32 -18.71 37.24
C TYR A 376 -11.87 -19.98 36.52
N PHE A 377 -10.76 -20.56 36.94
CA PHE A 377 -10.18 -21.77 36.36
C PHE A 377 -9.27 -22.41 37.41
N ASP A 378 -9.20 -23.74 37.48
CA ASP A 378 -8.30 -24.46 38.40
C ASP A 378 -8.23 -23.89 39.84
N LYS A 379 -9.40 -23.54 40.42
CA LYS A 379 -9.54 -22.88 41.74
C LYS A 379 -8.85 -21.51 41.89
N LYS A 380 -8.32 -20.96 40.80
CA LYS A 380 -7.73 -19.63 40.68
C LYS A 380 -8.73 -18.66 40.06
N VAL A 381 -8.41 -17.37 40.18
CA VAL A 381 -9.17 -16.28 39.60
C VAL A 381 -8.24 -15.35 38.82
N ALA A 382 -8.68 -14.92 37.64
CA ALA A 382 -8.08 -13.81 36.92
C ALA A 382 -9.02 -12.60 36.97
N SER A 383 -8.48 -11.47 37.45
CA SER A 383 -9.23 -10.26 37.77
C SER A 383 -8.56 -9.05 37.13
N TRP A 384 -9.34 -8.12 36.57
CA TRP A 384 -8.78 -6.87 36.03
C TRP A 384 -8.12 -5.99 37.11
N GLN A 385 -8.65 -6.06 38.34
CA GLN A 385 -8.17 -5.32 39.49
C GLN A 385 -6.70 -5.62 39.79
N ASP A 386 -6.24 -6.86 39.58
CA ASP A 386 -4.83 -7.21 39.79
C ASP A 386 -3.92 -6.50 38.77
N ILE A 387 -4.37 -6.39 37.51
CA ILE A 387 -3.64 -5.68 36.44
C ILE A 387 -3.63 -4.18 36.72
N GLU A 388 -4.74 -3.62 37.17
CA GLU A 388 -4.83 -2.22 37.57
C GLU A 388 -3.93 -1.92 38.76
N ALA A 389 -3.93 -2.77 39.80
CA ALA A 389 -3.08 -2.63 40.96
C ALA A 389 -1.59 -2.71 40.59
N LEU A 390 -1.21 -3.66 39.73
CA LEU A 390 0.14 -3.73 39.18
C LEU A 390 0.52 -2.43 38.47
N TYR A 391 -0.34 -1.89 37.61
CA TYR A 391 -0.08 -0.64 36.91
C TYR A 391 0.12 0.54 37.88
N GLN A 392 -0.74 0.69 38.88
CA GLN A 392 -0.67 1.80 39.85
C GLN A 392 0.60 1.74 40.71
N MET A 393 1.08 0.53 41.02
CA MET A 393 2.32 0.35 41.74
C MET A 393 3.54 0.56 40.84
N ASP A 394 3.54 -0.08 39.66
CA ASP A 394 4.67 -0.05 38.73
C ASP A 394 4.96 1.37 38.21
N THR A 395 3.93 2.19 38.05
CA THR A 395 4.09 3.60 37.63
C THR A 395 4.79 4.49 38.65
N LYS A 396 4.86 4.08 39.91
CA LYS A 396 5.61 4.80 40.96
C LYS A 396 7.11 4.48 40.93
N ASN A 397 7.49 3.39 40.26
CA ASN A 397 8.89 2.99 40.18
C ASN A 397 9.64 3.82 39.12
N PRO A 398 10.88 4.27 39.40
CA PRO A 398 11.70 4.97 38.41
C PRO A 398 12.06 4.07 37.22
N ILE A 399 12.26 2.77 37.48
CA ILE A 399 12.45 1.73 36.47
C ILE A 399 11.23 0.82 36.52
N ARG A 400 10.38 0.96 35.51
CA ARG A 400 9.14 0.19 35.39
C ARG A 400 9.40 -1.24 34.94
N TRP A 401 8.74 -2.20 35.56
CA TRP A 401 8.69 -3.61 35.15
C TRP A 401 7.87 -3.78 33.87
N CYS A 402 6.77 -3.02 33.74
CA CYS A 402 5.83 -3.11 32.61
C CYS A 402 5.73 -1.76 31.87
N PRO A 403 6.81 -1.26 31.24
CA PRO A 403 6.83 0.09 30.66
C PRO A 403 5.84 0.29 29.50
N LYS A 404 5.45 -0.80 28.81
CA LYS A 404 4.44 -0.77 27.75
C LYS A 404 3.02 -0.57 28.27
N LEU A 405 2.77 -0.91 29.54
CA LEU A 405 1.46 -0.75 30.16
C LEU A 405 1.26 0.72 30.52
N THR A 406 0.40 1.40 29.78
CA THR A 406 0.07 2.82 29.95
C THR A 406 -1.37 3.03 30.42
N ARG A 407 -1.72 4.25 30.81
CA ARG A 407 -3.11 4.60 31.20
C ARG A 407 -4.15 4.22 30.14
N GLN A 408 -3.80 4.31 28.86
CA GLN A 408 -4.67 3.94 27.73
C GLN A 408 -5.00 2.44 27.69
N HIS A 409 -4.16 1.60 28.31
CA HIS A 409 -4.43 0.17 28.42
C HIS A 409 -5.46 -0.13 29.52
N ILE A 410 -5.36 0.60 30.65
CA ILE A 410 -6.19 0.40 31.84
C ILE A 410 -7.56 1.06 31.67
N SER A 411 -7.58 2.30 31.15
CA SER A 411 -8.80 3.09 30.93
C SER A 411 -8.91 3.53 29.46
N PRO A 412 -9.12 2.60 28.52
CA PRO A 412 -9.18 2.89 27.10
C PRO A 412 -10.47 3.65 26.72
N HIS A 413 -10.36 4.70 25.90
CA HIS A 413 -11.54 5.30 25.26
C HIS A 413 -12.05 4.43 24.08
N ASN A 414 -13.22 4.75 23.53
CA ASN A 414 -13.91 3.88 22.54
C ASN A 414 -13.03 3.43 21.35
N PHE A 415 -12.28 4.34 20.72
CA PHE A 415 -11.38 3.97 19.61
C PHE A 415 -10.18 3.13 20.06
N GLU A 416 -9.66 3.35 21.27
CA GLU A 416 -8.56 2.55 21.82
C GLU A 416 -9.02 1.12 22.12
N ARG A 417 -10.27 0.94 22.55
CA ARG A 417 -10.83 -0.40 22.80
C ARG A 417 -10.78 -1.30 21.56
N MET A 418 -10.82 -0.72 20.37
CA MET A 418 -10.77 -1.46 19.10
C MET A 418 -9.34 -1.88 18.69
N LYS A 419 -8.29 -1.26 19.25
CA LYS A 419 -6.91 -1.54 18.86
C LYS A 419 -6.43 -2.84 19.49
N VAL A 420 -6.10 -3.82 18.64
CA VAL A 420 -5.55 -5.12 19.06
C VAL A 420 -4.28 -4.96 19.90
N ILE A 421 -3.42 -3.99 19.55
CA ILE A 421 -2.14 -3.77 20.23
C ILE A 421 -2.29 -3.61 21.75
N PHE A 422 -3.33 -2.90 22.21
CA PHE A 422 -3.56 -2.72 23.64
C PHE A 422 -4.03 -4.01 24.30
N ALA A 423 -4.82 -4.84 23.60
CA ALA A 423 -5.21 -6.15 24.10
C ALA A 423 -4.01 -7.07 24.27
N THR A 424 -3.17 -7.16 23.23
CA THR A 424 -1.96 -7.99 23.25
C THR A 424 -0.88 -7.45 24.20
N GLN A 425 -0.83 -6.15 24.48
CA GLN A 425 0.14 -5.59 25.43
C GLN A 425 -0.30 -5.71 26.89
N VAL A 426 -1.60 -5.80 27.17
CA VAL A 426 -2.11 -6.16 28.50
C VAL A 426 -1.93 -7.65 28.75
N LEU A 427 -2.33 -8.48 27.79
CA LEU A 427 -2.29 -9.94 27.89
C LEU A 427 -0.98 -10.48 27.34
N ASN A 428 0.15 -10.10 27.97
CA ASN A 428 1.48 -10.56 27.58
C ASN A 428 2.31 -11.12 28.74
N HIS A 429 3.39 -11.81 28.37
CA HIS A 429 4.37 -12.34 29.30
C HIS A 429 4.97 -11.29 30.27
N SER A 430 5.24 -10.06 29.84
CA SER A 430 5.82 -9.03 30.72
C SER A 430 4.89 -8.64 31.87
N VAL A 431 3.58 -8.51 31.59
CA VAL A 431 2.56 -8.24 32.61
C VAL A 431 2.40 -9.44 33.54
N SER A 432 2.40 -10.66 33.00
CA SER A 432 2.43 -11.89 33.81
C SER A 432 3.62 -11.92 34.77
N ALA A 433 4.83 -11.68 34.27
CA ALA A 433 6.04 -11.64 35.10
C ALA A 433 5.98 -10.52 36.16
N GLY A 434 5.46 -9.35 35.80
CA GLY A 434 5.23 -8.24 36.74
C GLY A 434 4.28 -8.61 37.86
N LEU A 435 3.18 -9.30 37.56
CA LEU A 435 2.24 -9.82 38.55
C LEU A 435 2.90 -10.84 39.47
N MET A 436 3.64 -11.81 38.92
CA MET A 436 4.35 -12.82 39.72
C MET A 436 5.41 -12.21 40.65
N MET A 437 6.16 -11.20 40.18
CA MET A 437 7.11 -10.48 41.04
C MET A 437 6.39 -9.73 42.16
N ALA A 438 5.27 -9.06 41.85
CA ALA A 438 4.50 -8.34 42.85
C ALA A 438 3.94 -9.28 43.94
N VAL A 439 3.46 -10.47 43.55
CA VAL A 439 3.00 -11.50 44.48
C VAL A 439 4.17 -12.03 45.33
N SER A 440 5.29 -12.37 44.68
CA SER A 440 6.46 -12.91 45.39
C SER A 440 7.08 -11.90 46.37
N GLY A 441 7.00 -10.61 46.04
CA GLY A 441 7.42 -9.52 46.92
C GLY A 441 6.40 -9.11 47.98
N GLY A 442 5.25 -9.78 48.08
CA GLY A 442 4.18 -9.46 49.03
C GLY A 442 3.44 -8.14 48.76
N LEU A 443 3.58 -7.58 47.55
CA LEU A 443 2.97 -6.31 47.15
C LEU A 443 1.55 -6.48 46.60
N LEU A 444 1.25 -7.68 46.06
CA LEU A 444 -0.09 -8.09 45.67
C LEU A 444 -0.49 -9.38 46.40
N PRO A 445 -1.80 -9.61 46.62
CA PRO A 445 -2.28 -10.84 47.23
C PRO A 445 -1.91 -12.09 46.40
N ALA A 446 -1.75 -13.24 47.07
CA ALA A 446 -1.45 -14.51 46.41
C ALA A 446 -2.47 -14.89 45.31
N THR A 447 -3.71 -14.41 45.39
CA THR A 447 -4.75 -14.61 44.38
C THR A 447 -4.36 -14.03 43.01
N ALA A 448 -3.54 -12.97 42.96
CA ALA A 448 -3.09 -12.35 41.71
C ALA A 448 -2.17 -13.26 40.88
N ALA A 449 -1.62 -14.33 41.47
CA ALA A 449 -0.92 -15.37 40.73
C ALA A 449 -1.83 -16.05 39.68
N GLY A 450 -3.14 -16.14 39.96
CA GLY A 450 -4.12 -16.60 38.98
C GLY A 450 -4.20 -15.69 37.76
N THR A 451 -4.25 -14.37 37.98
CA THR A 451 -4.22 -13.39 36.87
C THR A 451 -2.92 -13.48 36.07
N ALA A 452 -1.78 -13.72 36.73
CA ALA A 452 -0.50 -13.90 36.05
C ALA A 452 -0.51 -15.14 35.14
N GLU A 453 -0.94 -16.29 35.67
CA GLU A 453 -1.03 -17.54 34.92
C GLU A 453 -2.01 -17.46 33.75
N PHE A 454 -3.14 -16.77 33.92
CA PHE A 454 -4.08 -16.53 32.83
C PHE A 454 -3.45 -15.67 31.72
N THR A 455 -2.76 -14.59 32.10
CA THR A 455 -2.08 -13.65 31.18
C THR A 455 -0.97 -14.37 30.40
N SER A 456 -0.06 -15.02 31.13
CA SER A 456 0.49 -16.36 30.85
C SER A 456 0.01 -17.07 29.58
N LYS A 457 -1.06 -17.82 29.80
CA LYS A 457 -1.67 -18.72 28.83
C LYS A 457 -2.21 -17.99 27.62
N VAL A 458 -2.84 -16.82 27.79
CA VAL A 458 -3.39 -16.07 26.65
C VAL A 458 -2.28 -15.57 25.72
N ASP A 459 -1.14 -15.12 26.23
CA ASP A 459 0.03 -14.73 25.42
C ASP A 459 0.55 -15.92 24.60
N GLU A 460 0.75 -17.07 25.26
CA GLU A 460 1.20 -18.33 24.64
C GLU A 460 0.24 -18.79 23.52
N ILE A 461 -1.08 -18.72 23.78
CA ILE A 461 -2.12 -19.08 22.80
C ILE A 461 -2.07 -18.13 21.60
N PHE A 462 -1.95 -16.82 21.84
CA PHE A 462 -1.90 -15.84 20.78
C PHE A 462 -0.64 -15.99 19.92
N ASP A 463 0.51 -16.24 20.54
CA ASP A 463 1.76 -16.53 19.85
C ASP A 463 1.64 -17.78 18.96
N CYS A 464 1.04 -18.86 19.50
CA CYS A 464 0.79 -20.12 18.77
C CYS A 464 -0.08 -19.91 17.51
N LEU A 465 -1.09 -19.04 17.60
CA LEU A 465 -2.07 -18.82 16.54
C LEU A 465 -1.71 -17.66 15.59
N ASN A 466 -0.63 -16.94 15.87
CA ASN A 466 -0.18 -15.79 15.08
C ASN A 466 1.31 -15.89 14.70
N SER A 467 1.80 -17.13 14.51
CA SER A 467 3.17 -17.40 14.10
C SER A 467 3.42 -16.99 12.65
N SER A 468 4.58 -16.40 12.39
CA SER A 468 4.92 -15.87 11.05
C SER A 468 6.39 -15.99 10.66
N THR A 469 7.28 -16.32 11.60
CA THR A 469 8.73 -16.26 11.37
C THR A 469 9.45 -17.42 12.06
N PHE A 470 10.32 -18.14 11.34
CA PHE A 470 11.14 -19.23 11.89
C PHE A 470 12.17 -18.75 12.92
N LYS A 471 12.67 -17.53 12.76
CA LYS A 471 13.61 -16.87 13.68
C LYS A 471 12.81 -16.08 14.73
N ASN A 472 12.38 -16.77 15.77
CA ASN A 472 11.73 -16.14 16.93
C ASN A 472 12.32 -16.72 18.23
N CYS A 473 12.45 -15.88 19.26
CA CYS A 473 12.89 -16.33 20.58
C CYS A 473 11.79 -17.12 21.31
N LYS A 474 10.52 -16.81 21.01
CA LYS A 474 9.37 -17.56 21.54
C LYS A 474 9.09 -18.79 20.69
N GLU A 475 9.12 -19.97 21.29
CA GLU A 475 8.93 -21.25 20.59
C GLU A 475 7.55 -21.36 19.93
N LEU A 476 6.49 -20.98 20.65
CA LEU A 476 5.11 -21.03 20.15
C LEU A 476 4.84 -20.00 19.03
N ASN A 477 5.67 -18.98 18.86
CA ASN A 477 5.52 -18.01 17.76
C ASN A 477 6.31 -18.45 16.50
N LYS A 478 6.87 -19.67 16.49
CA LYS A 478 7.49 -20.28 15.31
C LYS A 478 6.43 -21.05 14.51
N PRO A 479 6.66 -21.29 13.21
CA PRO A 479 5.78 -22.15 12.42
C PRO A 479 5.69 -23.58 13.00
N ILE A 480 4.53 -24.21 12.87
CA ILE A 480 4.30 -25.59 13.30
C ILE A 480 5.15 -26.53 12.43
N THR A 481 5.86 -27.46 13.07
CA THR A 481 6.64 -28.53 12.42
C THR A 481 6.26 -29.87 13.04
N ALA A 482 6.66 -30.99 12.42
CA ALA A 482 6.36 -32.33 12.94
C ALA A 482 6.91 -32.54 14.37
N ASP A 483 8.06 -31.93 14.67
CA ASP A 483 8.75 -32.06 15.96
C ASP A 483 8.39 -30.96 16.96
N SER A 484 7.48 -30.04 16.62
CA SER A 484 7.19 -28.92 17.50
C SER A 484 6.15 -29.28 18.56
N ASN A 485 6.30 -28.70 19.76
CA ASN A 485 5.39 -28.92 20.89
C ASN A 485 3.99 -28.28 20.71
N HIS A 486 3.68 -27.74 19.53
CA HIS A 486 2.45 -27.00 19.26
C HIS A 486 1.21 -27.91 19.40
N CYS A 487 1.27 -29.14 18.89
CA CYS A 487 0.13 -30.06 18.96
C CYS A 487 -0.23 -30.44 20.40
N GLU A 488 0.76 -30.69 21.25
CA GLU A 488 0.55 -30.97 22.67
C GLU A 488 0.04 -29.72 23.40
N PHE A 489 0.66 -28.56 23.14
CA PHE A 489 0.23 -27.27 23.68
C PHE A 489 -1.24 -26.96 23.33
N ILE A 490 -1.65 -27.18 22.08
CA ILE A 490 -3.04 -26.94 21.63
C ILE A 490 -4.01 -27.88 22.36
N LYS A 491 -3.68 -29.18 22.51
CA LYS A 491 -4.50 -30.13 23.27
C LYS A 491 -4.69 -29.69 24.73
N ASN A 492 -3.61 -29.27 25.39
CA ASN A 492 -3.66 -28.79 26.77
C ASN A 492 -4.45 -27.48 26.89
N THR A 493 -4.27 -26.57 25.93
CA THR A 493 -5.05 -25.34 25.81
C THR A 493 -6.55 -25.62 25.70
N CYS A 494 -6.97 -26.60 24.89
CA CYS A 494 -8.39 -26.97 24.78
C CYS A 494 -8.98 -27.41 26.12
N LEU A 495 -8.22 -28.16 26.94
CA LEU A 495 -8.65 -28.56 28.29
C LEU A 495 -8.77 -27.35 29.22
N PHE A 496 -7.77 -26.47 29.20
CA PHE A 496 -7.77 -25.22 29.96
C PHE A 496 -9.00 -24.36 29.63
N ILE A 497 -9.29 -24.12 28.36
CA ILE A 497 -10.43 -23.31 27.92
C ILE A 497 -11.76 -23.90 28.42
N LYS A 498 -11.92 -25.24 28.40
CA LYS A 498 -13.13 -25.91 28.91
C LYS A 498 -13.36 -25.71 30.42
N GLN A 499 -12.31 -25.44 31.19
CA GLN A 499 -12.40 -25.21 32.64
C GLN A 499 -12.77 -23.78 32.99
N ILE A 500 -12.57 -22.82 32.06
CA ILE A 500 -12.84 -21.41 32.32
C ILE A 500 -14.33 -21.18 32.59
N ARG A 501 -14.63 -20.46 33.66
CA ARG A 501 -15.97 -19.95 33.99
C ARG A 501 -15.88 -18.45 34.18
N VAL A 502 -16.81 -17.71 33.58
CA VAL A 502 -16.91 -16.27 33.75
C VAL A 502 -17.93 -15.97 34.85
N LYS A 503 -17.66 -14.97 35.69
CA LYS A 503 -18.66 -14.43 36.63
C LYS A 503 -18.57 -12.92 36.72
N ASP A 504 -19.71 -12.29 36.94
CA ASP A 504 -19.81 -10.89 37.30
C ASP A 504 -19.40 -10.67 38.77
N PRO A 505 -18.36 -9.86 39.05
CA PRO A 505 -17.91 -9.62 40.42
C PRO A 505 -18.91 -8.81 41.25
N GLY A 506 -19.80 -8.04 40.63
CA GLY A 506 -20.81 -7.23 41.31
C GLY A 506 -22.11 -7.99 41.58
N THR A 507 -22.54 -8.85 40.66
CA THR A 507 -23.82 -9.58 40.78
C THR A 507 -23.68 -11.07 41.09
N GLY A 508 -22.49 -11.63 40.98
CA GLY A 508 -22.22 -13.07 41.18
C GLY A 508 -22.81 -13.98 40.11
N LYS A 509 -23.49 -13.42 39.09
CA LYS A 509 -24.10 -14.18 37.99
C LYS A 509 -23.03 -14.71 37.04
N HIS A 510 -23.27 -15.94 36.56
CA HIS A 510 -22.46 -16.63 35.58
C HIS A 510 -22.68 -16.09 34.16
#